data_AF-A0A4U3MDE1-F1
#
_entry.id   AF-A0A4U3MDE1-F1
#
_cell.length_a   1.000
_cell.length_b   1.000
_cell.length_c   1.000
_cell.angle_alpha   90.00
_cell.angle_beta   90.00
_cell.angle_gamma   90.00
#
_symmetry.space_group_name_H-M   'P 1'
#
loop_
_entity.id
_entity.type
_entity.pdbx_description
1 polymer ?
#
loop_
_entity_poly.entity_id
_entity_poly.type
_entity_poly.pdbx_seq_one_letter_code
_entity_poly.pdbx_strand_id
1 'polypeptide(L)'
;MSPPTKKPVAGTVGVLLVMDVAGAAISLSTGLNPTFLDALGPQALLSAPLPMMAAQAVLAFAVTRDRRAVAIPAAALLVVAGALAFVSGFFDGGYAAELTLGQRAFQIALITGHLALSALAGRHLVRLLRSAA
;
A
#
# COMPACT_ATOMS: atom_id res chain seq x y z
N MET A 1 10.35 11.42 -22.08
CA MET A 1 9.00 11.70 -21.53
C MET A 1 8.60 10.49 -20.68
N SER A 2 8.54 10.62 -19.36
CA SER A 2 8.22 9.49 -18.47
C SER A 2 6.81 8.97 -18.79
N PRO A 3 6.60 7.65 -18.92
CA PRO A 3 5.28 7.11 -19.23
C PRO A 3 4.27 7.59 -18.17
N PRO A 4 3.05 8.00 -18.58
CA PRO A 4 2.10 8.73 -17.73
C PRO A 4 1.66 7.98 -16.46
N THR A 5 1.99 6.69 -16.34
CA THR A 5 1.60 5.81 -15.22
C THR A 5 2.60 5.73 -14.08
N LYS A 6 3.86 6.19 -14.23
CA LYS A 6 4.83 6.17 -13.13
C LYS A 6 4.41 7.08 -11.96
N LYS A 7 3.91 8.28 -12.29
CA LYS A 7 3.44 9.28 -11.31
C LYS A 7 2.23 8.79 -10.51
N PRO A 8 1.18 8.21 -11.14
CA PRO A 8 0.08 7.58 -10.41
C PRO A 8 0.51 6.49 -9.41
N VAL A 9 1.45 5.62 -9.78
CA VAL A 9 1.93 4.55 -8.86
C VAL A 9 2.63 5.17 -7.65
N ALA A 10 3.60 6.06 -7.87
CA ALA A 10 4.31 6.71 -6.78
C ALA A 10 3.40 7.59 -5.91
N GLY A 11 2.46 8.31 -6.53
CA GLY A 11 1.47 9.11 -5.82
C GLY A 11 0.53 8.25 -4.97
N THR A 12 0.09 7.09 -5.47
CA THR A 12 -0.76 6.16 -4.72
C THR A 12 -0.02 5.60 -3.50
N VAL A 13 1.26 5.23 -3.65
CA VAL A 13 2.08 4.82 -2.50
C VAL A 13 2.21 5.96 -1.50
N GLY A 14 2.45 7.20 -1.95
CA GLY A 14 2.48 8.36 -1.06
C GLY A 14 1.19 8.56 -0.26
N VAL A 15 0.03 8.41 -0.91
CA VAL A 15 -1.27 8.47 -0.23
C VAL A 15 -1.42 7.34 0.79
N LEU A 16 -1.08 6.10 0.42
CA LEU A 16 -1.15 4.96 1.33
C LEU A 16 -0.27 5.17 2.57
N LEU A 17 0.96 5.65 2.40
CA LEU A 17 1.85 5.95 3.55
C LEU A 17 1.26 7.00 4.49
N VAL A 18 0.62 8.05 3.94
CA VAL A 18 -0.06 9.06 4.75
C VAL A 18 -1.26 8.44 5.48
N MET A 19 -2.02 7.58 4.80
CA MET A 19 -3.12 6.84 5.43
C MET A 19 -2.59 5.92 6.54
N ASP A 20 -1.49 5.21 6.36
CA ASP A 20 -0.93 4.33 7.39
C ASP A 20 -0.53 5.13 8.65
N VAL A 21 0.09 6.29 8.48
CA VAL A 21 0.43 7.18 9.61
C VAL A 21 -0.83 7.73 10.27
N ALA A 22 -1.84 8.14 9.50
CA ALA A 22 -3.11 8.61 10.01
C ALA A 22 -3.87 7.51 10.77
N GLY A 23 -3.88 6.29 10.24
CA GLY A 23 -4.47 5.11 10.85
C GLY A 23 -3.81 4.76 12.18
N ALA A 24 -2.48 4.82 12.25
CA ALA A 24 -1.75 4.63 13.50
C ALA A 24 -2.07 5.71 14.54
N ALA A 25 -2.21 6.97 14.12
CA ALA A 25 -2.62 8.06 15.00
C ALA A 25 -4.06 7.88 15.52
N ILE A 26 -4.98 7.45 14.65
CA ILE A 26 -6.36 7.10 15.03
C ILE A 26 -6.32 5.98 16.07
N SER A 27 -5.62 4.87 15.78
CA SER A 27 -5.51 3.72 16.68
C SER A 27 -5.00 4.09 18.07
N LEU A 28 -3.96 4.94 18.14
CA LEU A 28 -3.43 5.44 19.40
C LEU A 28 -4.46 6.31 20.14
N SER A 29 -5.09 7.25 19.44
CA SER A 29 -6.05 8.20 20.03
C SER A 29 -7.34 7.54 20.53
N THR A 30 -7.75 6.42 19.92
CA THR A 30 -8.95 5.67 20.30
C THR A 30 -8.65 4.49 21.22
N GLY A 31 -7.39 4.33 21.65
CA GLY A 31 -6.97 3.24 22.55
C GLY A 31 -7.00 1.84 21.91
N LEU A 32 -7.03 1.73 20.58
CA LEU A 32 -6.92 0.44 19.88
C LEU A 32 -5.51 -0.15 20.03
N ASN A 33 -4.50 0.71 20.12
CA ASN A 33 -3.11 0.31 20.34
C ASN A 33 -2.49 1.17 21.44
N PRO A 34 -1.65 0.56 22.31
CA PRO A 34 -1.07 1.27 23.45
C PRO A 34 0.04 2.25 23.06
N THR A 35 0.74 2.00 21.95
CA THR A 35 1.75 2.92 21.41
C THR A 35 1.59 3.11 19.90
N PHE A 36 2.16 4.20 19.40
CA PHE A 36 2.19 4.48 17.96
C PHE A 36 2.94 3.40 17.16
N LEU A 37 4.00 2.82 17.73
CA LEU A 37 4.75 1.75 17.06
C LEU A 37 3.98 0.44 17.03
N ASP A 38 3.22 0.12 18.08
CA ASP A 38 2.31 -1.03 18.07
C ASP A 38 1.22 -0.87 17.01
N ALA A 39 0.75 0.37 16.83
CA ALA A 39 -0.20 0.73 15.78
C ALA A 39 0.38 0.61 14.36
N LEU A 40 1.71 0.49 14.19
CA LEU A 40 2.36 0.19 12.91
C LEU A 40 3.03 -1.21 12.92
N GLY A 41 2.60 -2.05 13.86
CA GLY A 41 3.09 -3.42 14.03
C GLY A 41 2.30 -4.44 13.20
N PRO A 42 2.67 -5.73 13.29
CA PRO A 42 2.01 -6.81 12.55
C PRO A 42 0.53 -7.03 12.90
N GLN A 43 0.08 -6.50 14.05
CA GLN A 43 -1.30 -6.63 14.54
C GLN A 43 -2.12 -5.35 14.32
N ALA A 44 -1.58 -4.39 13.57
CA ALA A 44 -2.26 -3.13 13.30
C ALA A 44 -3.48 -3.32 12.39
N LEU A 45 -4.64 -2.80 12.81
CA LEU A 45 -5.89 -2.94 12.05
C LEU A 45 -6.13 -1.78 11.08
N LEU A 46 -5.57 -0.61 11.35
CA LEU A 46 -5.83 0.63 10.58
C LEU A 46 -4.63 1.10 9.77
N SER A 47 -3.57 0.32 9.68
CA SER A 47 -2.34 0.69 8.97
C SER A 47 -1.51 -0.53 8.64
N ALA A 48 -0.70 -0.41 7.60
CA ALA A 48 0.27 -1.41 7.23
C ALA A 48 1.44 -1.50 8.24
N PRO A 49 2.06 -2.69 8.39
CA PRO A 49 3.25 -2.83 9.21
C PRO A 49 4.45 -2.11 8.60
N LEU A 50 5.32 -1.53 9.46
CA LEU A 50 6.49 -0.74 9.04
C LEU A 50 7.35 -1.37 7.93
N PRO A 51 7.70 -2.68 7.97
CA PRO A 51 8.48 -3.29 6.90
C PRO A 51 7.81 -3.20 5.52
N MET A 52 6.48 -3.31 5.47
CA MET A 52 5.70 -3.21 4.23
C MET A 52 5.69 -1.77 3.71
N MET A 53 5.45 -0.79 4.59
CA MET A 53 5.50 0.63 4.24
C MET A 53 6.86 1.01 3.64
N ALA A 54 7.95 0.59 4.29
CA ALA A 54 9.31 0.84 3.83
C ALA A 54 9.57 0.19 2.46
N ALA A 55 9.16 -1.08 2.29
CA ALA A 55 9.30 -1.78 1.02
C ALA A 55 8.52 -1.07 -0.10
N GLN A 56 7.27 -0.69 0.14
CA GLN A 56 6.46 0.04 -0.84
C GLN A 56 7.09 1.39 -1.21
N ALA A 57 7.64 2.14 -0.25
CA ALA A 57 8.33 3.39 -0.52
C ALA A 57 9.57 3.20 -1.43
N VAL A 58 10.40 2.21 -1.12
CA VAL A 58 11.60 1.87 -1.92
C VAL A 58 11.19 1.43 -3.33
N LEU A 59 10.17 0.58 -3.45
CA LEU A 59 9.69 0.10 -4.74
C LEU A 59 9.02 1.21 -5.56
N ALA A 60 8.28 2.12 -4.92
CA ALA A 60 7.72 3.31 -5.56
C ALA A 60 8.82 4.23 -6.11
N PHE A 61 9.92 4.38 -5.38
CA PHE A 61 11.08 5.10 -5.89
C PHE A 61 11.73 4.34 -7.07
N ALA A 62 11.94 3.03 -6.93
CA ALA A 62 12.55 2.19 -7.95
C ALA A 62 11.75 2.17 -9.26
N VAL A 63 10.41 2.12 -9.20
CA VAL A 63 9.55 2.09 -10.39
C VAL A 63 9.57 3.40 -11.18
N THR A 64 9.96 4.52 -10.56
CA THR A 64 10.10 5.80 -11.29
C THR A 64 11.35 5.84 -12.19
N ARG A 65 12.34 4.97 -11.94
CA ARG A 65 13.61 4.94 -12.69
C ARG A 65 13.40 4.60 -14.17
N ASP A 66 14.28 5.09 -15.03
CA ASP A 66 14.20 4.83 -16.47
C ASP A 66 14.85 3.50 -16.89
N ARG A 67 15.73 2.95 -16.05
CA ARG A 67 16.33 1.64 -16.27
C ARG A 67 15.28 0.55 -16.11
N ARG A 68 14.91 -0.11 -17.21
CA ARG A 68 13.89 -1.17 -17.24
C ARG A 68 14.21 -2.35 -16.31
N ALA A 69 15.49 -2.72 -16.20
CA ALA A 69 15.97 -3.77 -15.29
C ALA A 69 15.64 -3.49 -13.81
N VAL A 70 15.39 -2.24 -13.43
CA VAL A 70 14.95 -1.84 -12.08
C VAL A 70 13.44 -1.65 -12.03
N ALA A 71 12.86 -0.97 -13.02
CA ALA A 71 11.44 -0.63 -13.01
C ALA A 71 10.51 -1.84 -13.15
N ILE A 72 10.90 -2.86 -13.92
CA ILE A 72 10.08 -4.07 -14.12
C ILE A 72 9.93 -4.88 -12.83
N PRO A 73 11.02 -5.31 -12.15
CA PRO A 73 10.91 -6.00 -10.87
C PRO A 73 10.16 -5.16 -9.83
N ALA A 74 10.41 -3.85 -9.77
CA ALA A 74 9.73 -2.97 -8.82
C ALA A 74 8.21 -2.94 -9.05
N ALA A 75 7.77 -2.80 -10.31
CA ALA A 75 6.35 -2.84 -10.66
C ALA A 75 5.72 -4.21 -10.34
N ALA A 76 6.40 -5.32 -10.64
CA ALA A 76 5.91 -6.66 -10.34
C ALA A 76 5.76 -6.88 -8.82
N LEU A 77 6.76 -6.47 -8.03
CA LEU A 77 6.70 -6.57 -6.58
C LEU A 77 5.58 -5.70 -5.98
N LEU A 78 5.33 -4.50 -6.52
CA LEU A 78 4.20 -3.67 -6.09
C LEU A 78 2.84 -4.30 -6.41
N VAL A 79 2.71 -4.99 -7.55
CA VAL A 79 1.49 -5.76 -7.87
C VAL A 79 1.24 -6.82 -6.81
N VAL A 80 2.27 -7.63 -6.53
CA VAL A 80 2.19 -8.72 -5.55
C VAL A 80 1.91 -8.18 -4.16
N ALA A 81 2.66 -7.16 -3.71
CA ALA A 81 2.48 -6.56 -2.40
C ALA A 81 1.08 -5.96 -2.22
N GLY A 82 0.57 -5.21 -3.20
CA GLY A 82 -0.78 -4.64 -3.13
C GLY A 82 -1.88 -5.70 -3.14
N ALA A 83 -1.71 -6.78 -3.90
CA ALA A 83 -2.65 -7.90 -3.92
C ALA A 83 -2.63 -8.68 -2.60
N LEU A 84 -1.44 -8.97 -2.05
CA LEU A 84 -1.31 -9.64 -0.76
C LEU A 84 -1.86 -8.80 0.38
N ALA A 85 -1.61 -7.49 0.41
CA ALA A 85 -2.17 -6.59 1.41
C ALA A 85 -3.70 -6.49 1.31
N PHE A 86 -4.25 -6.50 0.10
CA PHE A 86 -5.69 -6.55 -0.10
C PHE A 86 -6.28 -7.84 0.48
N VAL A 87 -5.68 -8.99 0.15
CA VAL A 87 -6.12 -10.30 0.63
C VAL A 87 -5.95 -10.43 2.15
N SER A 88 -4.80 -10.02 2.70
CA SER A 88 -4.53 -10.08 4.14
C SER A 88 -5.51 -9.23 4.93
N GLY A 89 -5.90 -8.05 4.42
CA GLY A 89 -6.92 -7.21 5.05
C GLY A 89 -8.27 -7.91 5.27
N PHE A 90 -8.60 -8.96 4.51
CA PHE A 90 -9.76 -9.82 4.80
C PHE A 90 -9.53 -10.82 5.92
N PHE A 91 -8.30 -11.33 6.05
CA PHE A 91 -7.91 -12.38 6.99
C PHE A 91 -7.34 -11.86 8.31
N ASP A 92 -6.89 -10.60 8.38
CA ASP A 92 -6.28 -9.97 9.56
C ASP A 92 -7.32 -9.64 10.66
N GLY A 93 -8.52 -10.22 10.59
CA GLY A 93 -9.59 -10.05 11.56
C GLY A 93 -10.26 -8.68 11.54
N GLY A 94 -9.86 -7.75 10.67
CA GLY A 94 -10.39 -6.38 10.60
C GLY A 94 -11.91 -6.30 10.43
N TYR A 95 -12.50 -7.22 9.65
CA TYR A 95 -13.95 -7.30 9.49
C TYR A 95 -14.68 -7.84 10.73
N ALA A 96 -14.01 -8.67 11.53
CA ALA A 96 -14.55 -9.22 12.78
C ALA A 96 -14.26 -8.36 14.01
N ALA A 97 -13.30 -7.43 13.91
CA ALA A 97 -12.97 -6.49 14.98
C ALA A 97 -14.13 -5.54 15.27
N GLU A 98 -14.34 -5.18 16.54
CA GLU A 98 -15.31 -4.16 16.94
C GLU A 98 -14.78 -2.75 16.65
N LEU A 99 -14.81 -2.38 15.37
CA LEU A 99 -14.50 -1.04 14.90
C LEU A 99 -15.76 -0.18 14.83
N THR A 100 -15.64 1.08 15.24
CA THR A 100 -16.63 2.12 14.93
C THR A 100 -16.83 2.24 13.42
N LEU A 101 -17.95 2.83 12.99
CA LEU A 101 -18.23 3.02 11.56
C LEU A 101 -17.12 3.79 10.84
N GLY A 102 -16.55 4.82 11.47
CA GLY A 102 -15.47 5.64 10.91
C GLY A 102 -14.17 4.85 10.72
N GLN A 103 -13.77 4.07 11.74
CA GLN A 103 -12.58 3.22 11.66
C GLN A 103 -12.74 2.13 10.58
N ARG A 104 -13.95 1.56 10.45
CA ARG A 104 -14.24 0.55 9.42
C ARG A 104 -14.21 1.15 8.01
N ALA A 105 -14.79 2.33 7.83
CA ALA A 105 -14.71 3.05 6.56
C ALA A 105 -13.24 3.36 6.18
N PHE A 106 -12.44 3.77 7.16
CA PHE A 106 -11.00 4.01 6.98
C PHE A 106 -10.26 2.75 6.53
N GLN A 107 -10.49 1.63 7.22
CA GLN A 107 -9.89 0.34 6.89
C GLN A 107 -10.25 -0.12 5.48
N ILE A 108 -11.54 -0.05 5.10
CA ILE A 108 -12.00 -0.39 3.76
C ILE A 108 -11.30 0.49 2.71
N ALA A 109 -11.16 1.79 2.98
CA ALA A 109 -10.46 2.71 2.09
C ALA A 109 -8.97 2.32 1.94
N LEU A 110 -8.30 1.98 3.03
CA LEU A 110 -6.89 1.55 3.02
C LEU A 110 -6.70 0.26 2.21
N ILE A 111 -7.52 -0.76 2.46
CA ILE A 111 -7.52 -2.05 1.75
C ILE A 111 -7.79 -1.84 0.25
N THR A 112 -8.80 -1.03 -0.08
CA THR A 112 -9.14 -0.71 -1.47
C THR A 112 -8.02 0.07 -2.16
N GLY A 113 -7.32 0.95 -1.43
CA GLY A 113 -6.15 1.68 -1.93
C GLY A 113 -5.01 0.74 -2.34
N HIS A 114 -4.78 -0.33 -1.57
CA HIS A 114 -3.79 -1.36 -1.92
C HIS A 114 -4.16 -2.12 -3.21
N LEU A 115 -5.44 -2.43 -3.40
CA LEU A 115 -5.92 -3.01 -4.65
C LEU A 115 -5.75 -2.04 -5.83
N ALA A 116 -6.06 -0.76 -5.65
CA ALA A 116 -5.86 0.28 -6.66
C ALA A 116 -4.38 0.41 -7.04
N LEU A 117 -3.47 0.40 -6.04
CA LEU A 117 -2.03 0.36 -6.26
C LEU A 117 -1.62 -0.85 -7.11
N SER A 118 -2.11 -2.05 -6.75
CA SER A 118 -1.82 -3.28 -7.50
C SER A 118 -2.26 -3.17 -8.96
N ALA A 119 -3.47 -2.68 -9.21
CA ALA A 119 -3.99 -2.48 -10.57
C ALA A 119 -3.17 -1.45 -11.38
N LEU A 120 -2.78 -0.33 -10.76
CA LEU A 120 -1.96 0.70 -11.42
C LEU A 120 -0.55 0.20 -11.72
N ALA A 121 0.08 -0.50 -10.77
CA ALA A 121 1.38 -1.12 -10.95
C ALA A 121 1.33 -2.18 -12.05
N GLY A 122 0.27 -2.99 -12.11
CA GLY A 122 0.07 -4.01 -13.15
C GLY A 122 -0.10 -3.41 -14.54
N ARG A 123 -0.92 -2.35 -14.67
CA ARG A 123 -1.03 -1.58 -15.92
C ARG A 123 0.31 -1.00 -16.35
N HIS A 124 1.12 -0.50 -15.41
CA HIS A 124 2.45 0.01 -15.72
C HIS A 124 3.41 -1.10 -16.17
N LEU A 125 3.40 -2.25 -15.49
CA LEU A 125 4.20 -3.43 -15.82
C LEU A 125 3.89 -3.93 -17.25
N VAL A 126 2.62 -4.10 -17.58
CA VAL A 126 2.20 -4.54 -18.93
C VAL A 126 2.72 -3.60 -20.01
N ARG A 127 2.75 -2.29 -19.77
CA ARG A 127 3.32 -1.32 -20.71
C ARG A 127 4.83 -1.48 -20.84
N LEU A 128 5.55 -1.62 -19.73
CA LEU A 128 7.01 -1.82 -19.76
C LEU A 128 7.40 -3.07 -20.57
N LEU A 129 6.61 -4.15 -20.44
CA LEU A 129 6.82 -5.40 -21.17
C LEU A 129 6.47 -5.26 -22.66
N ARG A 130 5.34 -4.62 -22.99
CA ARG A 130 4.94 -4.41 -24.39
C ARG A 130 5.86 -3.49 -25.17
N SER A 131 6.50 -2.52 -24.51
CA SER A 131 7.49 -1.66 -25.16
C SER A 131 8.86 -2.33 -25.33
N ALA A 132 9.02 -3.60 -24.91
CA ALA A 132 10.25 -4.39 -25.07
C ALA A 132 10.16 -5.39 -26.22
N ALA A 133 8.95 -5.70 -26.67
CA ALA A 133 8.66 -6.44 -27.90
C ALA A 133 8.60 -5.47 -29.08
#